data_AF-A0A2P2MTL4-F1
#
_entry.id   AF-A0A2P2MTL4-F1
#
_cell.length_a   1.000
_cell.length_b   1.000
_cell.length_c   1.000
_cell.angle_alpha   90.00
_cell.angle_beta   90.00
_cell.angle_gamma   90.00
#
_symmetry.space_group_name_H-M   'P 1'
#
loop_
_entity.id
_entity.type
_entity.pdbx_description
1 polymer ?
#
loop_
_entity_poly.entity_id
_entity_poly.type
_entity_poly.pdbx_seq_one_letter_code
_entity_poly.pdbx_strand_id
1 'polypeptide(L)'
;MIAPVTDTEKLIWSVLEAERPTISQVHEKSLIEANKIFLDKHKDSLMHRAAAAEMLYVLEPSKRSEAIKLIEDSTNNPVPRNGVLGPVKEWKLKDCIAIHKLIGSVLVDHDAAMRWKEKCARYFPYSTYFEGNHSSAMPNSVYNQRGKNSENGGPSHPEGGRIADVIATNGKLDAF
;
A
#
# COMPACT_ATOMS: atom_id res chain seq x y z
N MET A 1 -2.08 48.74 13.53
CA MET A 1 -2.71 48.40 12.23
C MET A 1 -3.82 49.39 11.95
N ILE A 2 -3.99 49.81 10.70
CA ILE A 2 -5.05 50.74 10.29
C ILE A 2 -6.36 49.95 10.27
N ALA A 3 -7.44 50.53 10.82
CA ALA A 3 -8.75 49.87 10.81
C ALA A 3 -9.27 49.75 9.36
N PRO A 4 -9.79 48.59 8.95
CA PRO A 4 -10.29 48.38 7.59
C PRO A 4 -11.45 49.35 7.30
N VAL A 5 -11.39 50.07 6.17
CA VAL A 5 -12.29 51.20 5.86
C VAL A 5 -13.40 50.76 4.90
N THR A 6 -13.07 49.90 3.95
CA THR A 6 -14.00 49.34 2.96
C THR A 6 -14.61 48.02 3.44
N ASP A 7 -15.77 47.65 2.91
CA ASP A 7 -16.42 46.39 3.29
C ASP A 7 -15.62 45.16 2.84
N THR A 8 -14.88 45.27 1.72
CA THR A 8 -13.92 44.24 1.30
C THR A 8 -12.80 44.07 2.31
N GLU A 9 -12.22 45.16 2.82
CA GLU A 9 -11.18 45.09 3.85
C GLU A 9 -11.72 44.54 5.18
N LYS A 10 -12.96 44.87 5.57
CA LYS A 10 -13.61 44.30 6.75
C LYS A 10 -13.82 42.80 6.60
N LEU A 11 -14.23 42.35 5.41
CA LEU A 11 -14.38 40.93 5.10
C LEU A 11 -13.03 40.20 5.20
N ILE A 12 -11.99 40.71 4.53
CA ILE A 12 -10.63 40.16 4.59
C ILE A 12 -10.14 40.10 6.03
N TRP A 13 -10.32 41.18 6.79
CA TRP A 13 -9.93 41.26 8.21
C TRP A 13 -10.67 40.23 9.06
N SER A 14 -11.98 40.08 8.88
CA SER A 14 -12.79 39.11 9.64
C SER A 14 -12.35 37.66 9.37
N VAL A 15 -12.00 37.34 8.13
CA VAL A 15 -11.48 36.01 7.75
C VAL A 15 -10.11 35.78 8.37
N LEU A 16 -9.22 36.77 8.30
CA LEU A 16 -7.89 36.67 8.89
C LEU A 16 -7.95 36.51 10.42
N GLU A 17 -8.83 37.23 11.11
CA GLU A 17 -9.03 37.07 12.56
C GLU A 17 -9.63 35.72 12.93
N ALA A 18 -10.60 35.24 12.14
CA ALA A 18 -11.21 33.93 12.37
C ALA A 18 -10.19 32.79 12.20
N GLU A 19 -9.30 32.90 11.21
CA GLU A 19 -8.27 31.89 10.91
C GLU A 19 -6.96 32.11 11.70
N ARG A 20 -6.79 33.25 12.37
CA ARG A 20 -5.58 33.61 13.16
C ARG A 20 -5.14 32.52 14.12
N PRO A 21 -6.02 31.85 14.91
CA PRO A 21 -5.61 30.78 15.81
C PRO A 21 -4.98 29.60 15.07
N THR A 22 -5.54 29.21 13.92
CA THR A 22 -5.02 28.13 13.07
C THR A 22 -3.67 28.52 12.47
N ILE A 23 -3.57 29.75 11.94
CA ILE A 23 -2.32 30.30 11.36
C ILE A 23 -1.23 30.42 12.42
N SER A 24 -1.59 30.74 13.67
CA SER A 24 -0.62 30.91 14.78
C SER A 24 0.16 29.63 15.12
N GLN A 25 -0.35 28.45 14.74
CA GLN A 25 0.33 27.17 14.91
C GLN A 25 1.58 27.06 14.02
N VAL A 26 1.58 27.75 12.88
CA VAL A 26 2.72 27.83 11.96
C VAL A 26 3.76 28.86 12.46
N HIS A 27 3.39 29.73 13.40
CA HIS A 27 4.23 30.81 13.94
C HIS A 27 4.83 31.68 12.80
N GLU A 28 6.00 32.29 12.99
CA GLU A 28 6.74 33.03 11.95
C GLU A 28 7.40 32.13 10.88
N LYS A 29 7.02 30.84 10.80
CA LYS A 29 7.62 29.88 9.86
C LYS A 29 6.77 29.80 8.60
N SER A 30 7.43 29.56 7.47
CA SER A 30 6.75 29.18 6.24
C SER A 30 6.10 27.80 6.36
N LEU A 31 5.06 27.53 5.56
CA LEU A 31 4.44 26.20 5.49
C LEU A 31 5.45 25.12 5.08
N ILE A 32 6.46 25.47 4.28
CA ILE A 32 7.54 24.57 3.89
C ILE A 32 8.40 24.20 5.10
N GLU A 33 8.77 25.17 5.94
CA GLU A 33 9.52 24.93 7.18
C GLU A 33 8.70 24.13 8.18
N ALA A 34 7.41 24.44 8.32
CA ALA A 34 6.50 23.68 9.17
C ALA A 34 6.41 22.21 8.73
N ASN A 35 6.28 21.96 7.42
CA ASN A 35 6.26 20.62 6.85
C ASN A 35 7.57 19.85 7.08
N LYS A 36 8.72 20.53 6.97
CA LYS A 36 10.03 19.94 7.28
C LYS A 36 10.16 19.56 8.76
N ILE A 37 9.71 20.43 9.67
CA ILE A 37 9.72 20.16 11.11
C ILE A 37 8.79 18.98 11.45
N PHE A 38 7.62 18.92 10.81
CA PHE A 38 6.70 17.80 10.95
C PHE A 38 7.34 16.49 10.49
N LEU A 39 7.98 16.49 9.32
CA LEU A 39 8.67 15.31 8.81
C LEU A 39 9.79 14.84 9.76
N ASP A 40 10.63 15.75 10.26
CA ASP A 40 11.73 15.39 11.16
C ASP A 40 11.25 14.72 12.45
N LYS A 41 10.14 15.20 13.02
CA LYS A 41 9.50 14.62 14.22
C LYS A 41 8.87 13.24 13.98
N HIS A 42 8.49 12.93 12.75
CA HIS A 42 7.68 11.75 12.42
C HIS A 42 8.28 10.87 11.31
N LYS A 43 9.59 10.97 11.08
CA LYS A 43 10.31 10.33 9.96
C LYS A 43 10.24 8.81 9.89
N ASP A 44 9.90 8.16 10.99
CA ASP A 44 9.78 6.70 11.06
C ASP A 44 8.36 6.21 10.68
N SER A 45 7.38 7.09 10.73
CA SER A 45 5.99 6.73 10.42
C SER A 45 5.67 6.90 8.95
N LEU A 46 5.30 5.79 8.31
CA LEU A 46 4.93 5.75 6.88
C LEU A 46 3.86 6.80 6.51
N MET A 47 2.79 6.90 7.30
CA MET A 47 1.68 7.80 7.00
C MET A 47 2.04 9.27 7.20
N HIS A 48 2.89 9.60 8.17
CA HIS A 48 3.37 10.98 8.33
C HIS A 48 4.30 11.37 7.18
N ARG A 49 5.16 10.46 6.70
CA ARG A 49 5.96 10.72 5.48
C ARG A 49 5.09 10.94 4.26
N ALA A 50 4.03 10.15 4.09
CA ALA A 50 3.08 10.33 2.99
C ALA A 50 2.36 11.69 3.07
N ALA A 51 1.90 12.09 4.25
CA ALA A 51 1.29 13.41 4.46
C ALA A 51 2.29 14.55 4.19
N ALA A 52 3.54 14.41 4.63
CA ALA A 52 4.59 15.40 4.38
C ALA A 52 4.94 15.50 2.89
N ALA A 53 4.94 14.38 2.17
CA ALA A 53 5.16 14.32 0.73
C ALA A 53 4.02 14.98 -0.05
N GLU A 54 2.77 14.68 0.30
CA GLU A 54 1.60 15.33 -0.29
C GLU A 54 1.65 16.84 -0.07
N MET A 55 1.92 17.28 1.16
CA MET A 55 2.06 18.70 1.48
C MET A 55 3.21 19.36 0.72
N LEU A 56 4.36 18.69 0.57
CA LEU A 56 5.48 19.20 -0.21
C LEU A 56 5.08 19.42 -1.68
N TYR A 57 4.34 18.49 -2.26
CA TYR A 57 3.86 18.60 -3.63
C TYR A 57 2.81 19.71 -3.80
N VAL A 58 1.90 19.89 -2.83
CA VAL A 58 0.91 20.97 -2.83
C VAL A 58 1.60 22.35 -2.77
N LEU A 59 2.63 22.49 -1.93
CA LEU A 59 3.34 23.76 -1.75
C LEU A 59 4.33 24.05 -2.88
N GLU A 60 5.02 23.02 -3.39
CA GLU A 60 6.06 23.12 -4.41
C GLU A 60 5.94 21.97 -5.43
N PRO A 61 5.06 22.06 -6.44
CA PRO A 61 4.84 20.97 -7.41
C PRO A 61 6.10 20.55 -8.18
N SER A 62 7.05 21.47 -8.36
CA SER A 62 8.36 21.18 -8.98
C SER A 62 9.21 20.18 -8.19
N LYS A 63 8.92 19.99 -6.89
CA LYS A 63 9.58 19.03 -5.99
C LYS A 63 8.87 17.68 -5.92
N ARG A 64 8.02 17.35 -6.88
CA ARG A 64 7.34 16.04 -6.96
C ARG A 64 8.28 14.86 -6.75
N SER A 65 9.45 14.85 -7.39
CA SER A 65 10.42 13.75 -7.26
C SER A 65 10.97 13.63 -5.83
N GLU A 66 11.13 14.75 -5.11
CA GLU A 66 11.52 14.76 -3.71
C GLU A 66 10.39 14.19 -2.82
N ALA A 67 9.14 14.60 -3.07
CA ALA A 67 7.96 14.07 -2.38
C ALA A 67 7.82 12.54 -2.55
N ILE A 68 7.99 12.02 -3.77
CA ILE A 68 7.98 10.58 -4.04
C ILE A 68 9.09 9.88 -3.28
N LYS A 69 10.30 10.44 -3.33
CA LYS A 69 11.46 9.88 -2.63
C LYS A 69 11.24 9.79 -1.12
N LEU A 70 10.60 10.78 -0.50
CA LEU A 70 10.23 10.72 0.92
C LEU A 70 9.41 9.47 1.26
N ILE A 71 8.50 9.07 0.37
CA ILE A 71 7.68 7.87 0.52
C ILE A 71 8.52 6.60 0.25
N GLU A 72 9.24 6.55 -0.88
CA GLU A 72 10.01 5.37 -1.30
C GLU A 72 11.13 5.02 -0.30
N ASP A 73 11.75 6.01 0.33
CA ASP A 73 12.81 5.83 1.34
C ASP A 73 12.27 5.32 2.69
N SER A 74 10.97 5.07 2.82
CA SER A 74 10.39 4.48 4.04
C SER A 74 10.82 3.03 4.20
N THR A 75 11.14 2.61 5.42
CA THR A 75 11.46 1.21 5.75
C THR A 75 10.36 0.58 6.59
N ASN A 76 10.15 -0.72 6.41
CA ASN A 76 9.16 -1.49 7.17
C ASN A 76 9.87 -2.32 8.23
N ASN A 77 10.08 -1.72 9.40
CA ASN A 77 10.82 -2.32 10.49
C ASN A 77 9.97 -3.41 11.20
N PRO A 78 10.60 -4.47 11.73
CA PRO A 78 9.91 -5.42 12.58
C PRO A 78 9.54 -4.74 13.91
N VAL A 79 8.29 -4.91 14.35
CA VAL A 79 7.83 -4.42 15.65
C VAL A 79 8.02 -5.53 16.68
N PRO A 80 8.66 -5.29 17.84
CA PRO A 80 8.72 -6.26 18.92
C PRO A 80 7.30 -6.61 19.35
N ARG A 81 6.93 -7.89 19.22
CA ARG A 81 5.67 -8.39 19.77
C ARG A 81 5.97 -9.57 20.69
N ASN A 82 5.44 -9.51 21.91
CA ASN A 82 5.45 -10.63 22.83
C ASN A 82 4.42 -11.67 22.34
N GLY A 83 4.82 -12.68 21.57
CA GLY A 83 3.91 -13.77 21.21
C GLY A 83 4.31 -14.68 20.04
N VAL A 84 3.51 -15.75 19.86
CA VAL A 84 3.67 -16.92 18.97
C VAL A 84 3.61 -16.60 17.47
N LEU A 85 3.14 -15.40 17.10
CA LEU A 85 3.13 -14.93 15.71
C LEU A 85 4.49 -14.31 15.41
N GLY A 86 5.17 -14.77 14.35
CA GLY A 86 6.47 -14.27 13.92
C GLY A 86 6.54 -12.75 13.72
N PRO A 87 7.72 -12.18 13.43
CA PRO A 87 7.94 -10.73 13.45
C PRO A 87 6.92 -9.98 12.58
N VAL A 88 6.02 -9.25 13.23
CA VAL A 88 5.00 -8.44 12.57
C VAL A 88 5.67 -7.16 12.09
N LYS A 89 5.43 -6.83 10.83
CA LYS A 89 5.88 -5.58 10.22
C LYS A 89 5.01 -4.40 10.65
N GLU A 90 5.59 -3.22 10.77
CA GLU A 90 4.88 -2.00 11.21
C GLU A 90 3.79 -1.56 10.22
N TRP A 91 4.06 -1.68 8.93
CA TRP A 91 3.14 -1.19 7.91
C TRP A 91 1.87 -2.03 7.83
N LYS A 92 0.74 -1.34 7.71
CA LYS A 92 -0.57 -1.97 7.48
C LYS A 92 -0.88 -2.00 6.00
N LEU A 93 -1.51 -3.07 5.54
CA LEU A 93 -1.90 -3.23 4.13
C LEU A 93 -2.71 -2.04 3.61
N LYS A 94 -3.70 -1.58 4.38
CA LYS A 94 -4.55 -0.44 4.03
C LYS A 94 -3.77 0.86 3.82
N ASP A 95 -2.72 1.08 4.62
CA ASP A 95 -1.90 2.29 4.59
C ASP A 95 -1.04 2.26 3.31
N CYS A 96 -0.46 1.10 2.98
CA CYS A 96 0.26 0.89 1.73
C CYS A 96 -0.62 1.09 0.49
N ILE A 97 -1.89 0.63 0.53
CA ILE A 97 -2.85 0.84 -0.56
C ILE A 97 -3.17 2.32 -0.74
N ALA A 98 -3.39 3.04 0.37
CA ALA A 98 -3.64 4.48 0.33
C ALA A 98 -2.48 5.22 -0.32
N ILE A 99 -1.24 4.85 0.01
CA ILE A 99 -0.04 5.44 -0.59
C ILE A 99 0.12 5.09 -2.07
N HIS A 100 -0.17 3.85 -2.48
CA HIS A 100 -0.18 3.49 -3.90
C HIS A 100 -1.13 4.41 -4.70
N LYS A 101 -2.32 4.66 -4.15
CA LYS A 101 -3.29 5.60 -4.74
C LYS A 101 -2.78 7.03 -4.71
N LEU A 102 -2.18 7.50 -3.61
CA LEU A 102 -1.59 8.83 -3.50
C LEU A 102 -0.56 9.08 -4.61
N ILE A 103 0.37 8.15 -4.81
CA ILE A 103 1.41 8.26 -5.82
C ILE A 103 0.79 8.28 -7.23
N GLY A 104 -0.13 7.36 -7.52
CA GLY A 104 -0.72 7.24 -8.86
C GLY A 104 -1.71 8.35 -9.23
N SER A 105 -2.44 8.90 -8.26
CA SER A 105 -3.54 9.84 -8.53
C SER A 105 -3.26 11.28 -8.14
N VAL A 106 -2.53 11.53 -7.04
CA VAL A 106 -2.22 12.88 -6.56
C VAL A 106 -0.87 13.34 -7.08
N LEU A 107 0.15 12.49 -6.95
CA LEU A 107 1.49 12.80 -7.49
C LEU A 107 1.57 12.49 -9.00
N VAL A 108 0.61 11.74 -9.55
CA VAL A 108 0.48 11.42 -10.98
C VAL A 108 1.80 10.83 -11.53
N ASP A 109 2.38 9.87 -10.80
CA ASP A 109 3.60 9.17 -11.20
C ASP A 109 3.34 7.66 -11.23
N HIS A 110 3.05 7.15 -12.43
CA HIS A 110 2.71 5.75 -12.62
C HIS A 110 3.89 4.83 -12.34
N ASP A 111 5.11 5.22 -12.73
CA ASP A 111 6.30 4.41 -12.54
C ASP A 111 6.64 4.27 -11.05
N ALA A 112 6.56 5.36 -10.29
CA ALA A 112 6.70 5.33 -8.84
C ALA A 112 5.59 4.50 -8.17
N ALA A 113 4.35 4.59 -8.66
CA ALA A 113 3.27 3.76 -8.16
C ALA A 113 3.57 2.27 -8.39
N MET A 114 4.09 1.89 -9.56
CA MET A 114 4.48 0.52 -9.86
C MET A 114 5.63 0.02 -8.97
N ARG A 115 6.69 0.83 -8.78
CA ARG A 115 7.78 0.48 -7.83
C ARG A 115 7.27 0.31 -6.40
N TRP A 116 6.35 1.17 -5.98
CA TRP A 116 5.69 1.05 -4.67
C TRP A 116 4.87 -0.24 -4.57
N LYS A 117 4.08 -0.57 -5.61
CA LYS A 117 3.30 -1.82 -5.71
C LYS A 117 4.20 -3.04 -5.54
N GLU A 118 5.30 -3.11 -6.28
CA GLU A 118 6.29 -4.19 -6.22
C GLU A 118 6.94 -4.31 -4.83
N LYS A 119 7.30 -3.18 -4.21
CA LYS A 119 7.84 -3.15 -2.86
C LYS A 119 6.83 -3.70 -1.84
N CYS A 120 5.58 -3.30 -1.94
CA CYS A 120 4.51 -3.77 -1.05
C CYS A 120 4.17 -5.25 -1.26
N ALA A 121 4.26 -5.78 -2.48
CA ALA A 121 4.04 -7.20 -2.76
C ALA A 121 4.98 -8.12 -1.94
N ARG A 122 6.21 -7.66 -1.66
CA ARG A 122 7.18 -8.38 -0.81
C ARG A 122 6.79 -8.42 0.66
N TYR A 123 6.13 -7.37 1.16
CA TYR A 123 5.68 -7.29 2.55
C TYR A 123 4.31 -7.94 2.78
N PHE A 124 3.47 -8.00 1.74
CA PHE A 124 2.12 -8.54 1.81
C PHE A 124 1.93 -9.67 0.77
N PRO A 125 2.56 -10.84 0.98
CA PRO A 125 2.59 -11.92 -0.01
C PRO A 125 1.20 -12.46 -0.39
N TYR A 126 0.19 -12.32 0.48
CA TYR A 126 -1.17 -12.77 0.20
C TYR A 126 -2.09 -11.68 -0.36
N SER A 127 -1.61 -10.43 -0.50
CA SER A 127 -2.42 -9.32 -1.00
C SER A 127 -2.82 -9.52 -2.46
N THR A 128 -4.12 -9.54 -2.74
CA THR A 128 -4.65 -9.51 -4.12
C THR A 128 -4.42 -8.16 -4.78
N TYR A 129 -4.45 -7.06 -4.02
CA TYR A 129 -4.23 -5.72 -4.54
C TYR A 129 -2.81 -5.52 -5.06
N PHE A 130 -1.82 -6.01 -4.32
CA PHE A 130 -0.41 -5.91 -4.67
C PHE A 130 0.08 -7.10 -5.49
N GLU A 131 -0.80 -8.06 -5.82
CA GLU A 131 -0.43 -9.29 -6.54
C GLU A 131 0.75 -10.01 -5.86
N GLY A 132 0.66 -10.15 -4.53
CA GLY A 132 1.67 -10.85 -3.75
C GLY A 132 1.86 -12.29 -4.24
N ASN A 133 3.06 -12.83 -4.04
CA ASN A 133 3.44 -14.14 -4.58
C ASN A 133 2.60 -15.32 -4.06
N HIS A 134 1.89 -15.20 -2.94
CA HIS A 134 0.97 -16.21 -2.42
C HIS A 134 -0.50 -15.81 -2.60
N SER A 135 -0.78 -14.75 -3.36
CA SER A 135 -2.14 -14.30 -3.61
C SER A 135 -2.86 -15.21 -4.60
N SER A 136 -4.17 -15.36 -4.43
CA SER A 136 -5.05 -16.01 -5.40
C SER A 136 -5.13 -15.26 -6.74
N ALA A 137 -4.81 -13.96 -6.75
CA ALA A 137 -4.72 -13.16 -7.97
C ALA A 137 -3.49 -13.52 -8.85
N MET A 138 -2.55 -14.33 -8.34
CA MET A 138 -1.35 -14.76 -9.06
C MET A 138 -1.47 -16.22 -9.52
N PRO A 139 -2.03 -16.48 -10.73
CA PRO A 139 -2.30 -17.84 -11.20
C PRO A 139 -1.04 -18.70 -11.41
N ASN A 140 0.12 -18.07 -11.60
CA ASN A 140 1.40 -18.75 -11.85
C ASN A 140 2.30 -18.84 -10.60
N SER A 141 1.79 -18.57 -9.40
CA SER A 141 2.63 -18.73 -8.22
C SER A 141 2.97 -20.20 -7.95
N VAL A 142 4.21 -20.46 -7.52
CA VAL A 142 4.70 -21.79 -7.16
C VAL A 142 3.81 -22.45 -6.09
N TYR A 143 3.18 -21.63 -5.23
CA TYR A 143 2.24 -22.10 -4.22
C TYR A 143 0.90 -22.58 -4.83
N ASN A 144 0.34 -21.82 -5.78
CA ASN A 144 -0.90 -22.17 -6.47
C ASN A 144 -0.73 -23.35 -7.44
N GLN A 145 0.50 -23.61 -7.91
CA GLN A 145 0.82 -24.82 -8.69
C GLN A 145 0.99 -26.06 -7.81
N ARG A 146 1.46 -25.91 -6.56
CA ARG A 146 1.65 -27.05 -5.64
C ARG A 146 0.32 -27.69 -5.21
N GLY A 147 -0.77 -26.92 -5.16
CA GLY A 147 -2.13 -27.44 -4.92
C GLY A 147 -2.80 -28.08 -6.14
N LYS A 148 -2.18 -28.08 -7.32
CA LYS A 148 -2.67 -28.76 -8.52
C LYS A 148 -2.09 -30.17 -8.71
N ASN A 149 -1.18 -30.60 -7.83
CA ASN A 149 -0.81 -32.00 -7.77
C ASN A 149 -1.96 -32.75 -7.09
N SER A 150 -2.72 -33.47 -7.91
CA SER A 150 -3.89 -34.26 -7.51
C SER A 150 -3.55 -35.17 -6.32
N GLU A 151 -3.94 -34.77 -5.11
CA GLU A 151 -4.11 -35.67 -3.97
C GLU A 151 -5.37 -36.53 -4.19
N ASN A 152 -5.34 -37.37 -5.23
CA ASN A 152 -6.19 -38.55 -5.28
C ASN A 152 -5.31 -39.76 -5.04
N GLY A 153 -5.55 -40.43 -3.92
CA GLY A 153 -4.73 -41.52 -3.40
C GLY A 153 -4.56 -42.66 -4.39
N GLY A 154 -3.30 -42.94 -4.74
CA GLY A 154 -2.91 -44.22 -5.32
C GLY A 154 -2.56 -45.19 -4.20
N PRO A 155 -3.16 -46.39 -4.12
CA PRO A 155 -2.71 -47.41 -3.18
C PRO A 155 -1.42 -48.04 -3.71
N SER A 156 -0.40 -48.03 -2.86
CA SER A 156 0.89 -48.69 -3.05
C SER A 156 0.71 -50.22 -3.09
N HIS A 157 1.14 -50.89 -4.16
CA HIS A 157 1.70 -52.25 -4.08
C HIS A 157 2.61 -52.55 -5.29
N PRO A 158 3.68 -53.36 -5.15
CA PRO A 158 4.78 -53.44 -6.10
C PRO A 158 4.61 -54.53 -7.17
N GLU A 159 5.35 -54.30 -8.26
CA GLU A 159 5.77 -55.16 -9.38
C GLU A 159 5.14 -56.54 -9.61
N GLY A 160 4.65 -56.75 -10.84
CA GLY A 160 4.74 -58.04 -11.53
C GLY A 160 3.65 -58.32 -12.55
N GLY A 161 4.03 -58.43 -13.84
CA GLY A 161 3.37 -59.40 -14.75
C GLY A 161 2.33 -58.87 -15.74
N ARG A 162 2.82 -58.63 -16.96
CA ARG A 162 2.14 -58.59 -18.28
C ARG A 162 0.90 -59.50 -18.50
N ILE A 163 -0.05 -58.94 -19.26
CA ILE A 163 -0.88 -59.50 -20.39
C ILE A 163 -2.41 -59.60 -20.20
N ALA A 164 -3.06 -59.06 -21.25
CA ALA A 164 -4.36 -59.38 -21.89
C ALA A 164 -5.62 -58.60 -21.50
N ASP A 165 -6.18 -58.01 -22.57
CA ASP A 165 -7.54 -57.52 -22.77
C ASP A 165 -8.63 -58.28 -22.01
N VAL A 166 -9.56 -57.54 -21.41
CA VAL A 166 -11.01 -57.79 -21.56
C VAL A 166 -11.77 -56.47 -21.44
N ILE A 167 -12.48 -56.12 -22.51
CA ILE A 167 -13.51 -55.10 -22.59
C ILE A 167 -14.70 -55.51 -21.71
N ALA A 168 -15.16 -54.62 -20.83
CA ALA A 168 -16.51 -54.69 -20.27
C ALA A 168 -17.06 -53.27 -20.04
N THR A 169 -17.80 -52.78 -21.03
CA THR A 169 -18.71 -51.64 -20.95
C THR A 169 -19.83 -51.92 -19.97
N ASN A 170 -20.18 -50.98 -19.08
CA ASN A 170 -21.53 -50.85 -18.50
C ASN A 170 -21.74 -49.44 -17.91
N GLY A 171 -22.02 -48.46 -18.77
CA GLY A 171 -22.60 -47.19 -18.38
C GLY A 171 -24.08 -47.16 -18.78
N LYS A 172 -24.98 -47.33 -17.81
CA LYS A 172 -26.41 -47.10 -17.99
C LYS A 172 -26.71 -45.62 -17.69
N LEU A 173 -27.10 -44.87 -18.71
CA LEU A 173 -27.68 -43.53 -18.61
C LEU A 173 -29.20 -43.69 -18.48
N ASP A 174 -29.78 -43.28 -17.38
CA ASP A 174 -31.22 -43.01 -17.29
C ASP A 174 -31.40 -41.48 -17.20
N ALA A 175 -32.05 -40.92 -18.21
CA ALA A 175 -32.55 -39.56 -18.26
C ALA A 175 -34.07 -39.63 -18.32
N PHE A 176 -34.75 -38.90 -17.43
CA PHE A 176 -35.99 -38.15 -17.67
C PHE A 176 -36.07 -37.01 -16.64
#